data_AF-A0A0C1E7Q7-F1
#
_entry.id   AF-A0A0C1E7Q7-F1
#
_cell.length_a   1.000
_cell.length_b   1.000
_cell.length_c   1.000
_cell.angle_alpha   90.00
_cell.angle_beta   90.00
_cell.angle_gamma   90.00
#
_symmetry.space_group_name_H-M   'P 1'
#
loop_
_entity.id
_entity.type
_entity.pdbx_description
1 polymer ?
#
loop_
_entity_poly.entity_id
_entity_poly.type
_entity_poly.pdbx_seq_one_letter_code
_entity_poly.pdbx_strand_id
1 'polypeptide(L)'
;MKRNLGKSCPVDKFTEKKGNLFFRELENEQVLTLENTHQSVIATGGGTFHVQKNVQILQDNGILFYLMLSPEEAWKRTAVKGIPAFLEKSYPEQAFYAIAEKRLPLYAASSHVTIKAHCLTVEEITAAILNHEEIKHG
;
A
#
# COMPACT_ATOMS: atom_id res chain seq x y z
N MET A 1 19.98 8.59 12.39
CA MET A 1 18.61 8.09 12.69
C MET A 1 18.73 6.82 13.52
N LYS A 2 18.35 6.84 14.81
CA LYS A 2 18.36 5.63 15.65
C LYS A 2 17.17 4.75 15.24
N ARG A 3 17.42 3.60 14.63
CA ARG A 3 16.38 2.64 14.28
C ARG A 3 16.01 1.87 15.56
N ASN A 4 14.92 2.27 16.23
CA ASN A 4 14.30 1.44 17.27
C ASN A 4 13.59 0.28 16.58
N LEU A 5 14.35 -0.72 16.13
CA LEU A 5 13.78 -1.94 15.60
C LEU A 5 13.34 -2.80 16.78
N GLY A 6 12.06 -2.74 17.12
CA GLY A 6 11.42 -3.78 17.93
C GLY A 6 11.59 -5.16 17.26
N LYS A 7 11.23 -6.23 17.97
CA LYS A 7 11.27 -7.58 17.39
C LYS A 7 10.32 -7.67 16.20
N SER A 8 10.80 -8.17 15.05
CA SER A 8 9.97 -8.43 13.88
C SER A 8 8.88 -9.46 14.21
N CYS A 9 7.65 -9.20 13.78
CA CYS A 9 6.48 -10.04 14.00
C CYS A 9 5.62 -10.05 12.73
N PRO A 10 5.12 -11.21 12.27
CA PRO A 10 4.13 -11.26 11.19
C PRO A 10 2.89 -10.44 11.57
N VAL A 11 2.35 -9.68 10.60
CA VAL A 11 1.19 -8.81 10.80
C VAL A 11 0.03 -9.59 11.39
N ASP A 12 -0.27 -10.78 10.86
CA ASP A 12 -1.36 -11.64 11.34
C ASP A 12 -1.24 -11.96 12.83
N LYS A 13 -0.05 -12.36 13.29
CA LYS A 13 0.24 -12.65 14.70
C LYS A 13 0.20 -11.39 15.55
N PHE A 14 0.60 -10.25 14.98
CA PHE A 14 0.54 -8.97 15.67
C PHE A 14 -0.91 -8.56 15.92
N THR A 15 -1.75 -8.58 14.87
CA THR A 15 -3.15 -8.19 14.94
C THR A 15 -3.98 -9.16 15.78
N GLU A 16 -3.67 -10.45 15.78
CA GLU A 16 -4.28 -11.44 16.68
C GLU A 16 -4.04 -11.10 18.16
N LYS A 17 -2.83 -10.64 18.49
CA LYS A 17 -2.44 -10.34 19.88
C LYS A 17 -2.80 -8.93 20.34
N LYS A 18 -2.78 -7.94 19.44
CA LYS A 18 -2.88 -6.51 19.76
C LYS A 18 -4.09 -5.82 19.15
N GLY A 19 -4.80 -6.47 18.23
CA GLY A 19 -5.93 -5.91 17.52
C GLY A 19 -5.55 -5.02 16.34
N ASN A 20 -6.50 -4.88 15.41
CA ASN A 20 -6.32 -4.07 14.20
C ASN A 20 -6.25 -2.56 14.49
N LEU A 21 -6.98 -2.07 15.51
CA LEU A 21 -6.98 -0.64 15.87
C LEU A 21 -5.59 -0.19 16.31
N PHE A 22 -4.96 -0.94 17.21
CA PHE A 22 -3.59 -0.64 17.66
C PHE A 22 -2.57 -0.72 16.53
N PHE A 23 -2.72 -1.68 15.60
CA PHE A 23 -1.88 -1.73 14.40
C PHE A 23 -2.01 -0.47 13.54
N ARG A 24 -3.23 0.08 13.41
CA ARG A 24 -3.47 1.34 12.67
C ARG A 24 -2.91 2.56 13.39
N GLU A 25 -2.99 2.61 14.71
CA GLU A 25 -2.35 3.66 15.51
C GLU A 25 -0.83 3.68 15.26
N LEU A 26 -0.18 2.50 15.33
CA LEU A 26 1.24 2.39 15.02
C LEU A 26 1.56 2.76 13.56
N GLU A 27 0.74 2.35 12.60
CA GLU A 27 0.92 2.74 11.19
C GLU A 27 0.89 4.27 11.03
N ASN A 28 -0.06 4.95 11.69
CA ASN A 28 -0.15 6.41 11.69
C ASN A 28 1.07 7.06 12.35
N GLU A 29 1.52 6.54 13.49
CA GLU A 29 2.73 7.01 14.16
C GLU A 29 3.96 6.86 13.27
N GLN A 30 4.10 5.74 12.56
CA GLN A 30 5.20 5.53 11.62
C GLN A 30 5.15 6.53 10.46
N VAL A 31 3.97 6.80 9.89
CA VAL A 31 3.83 7.79 8.81
C VAL A 31 4.26 9.18 9.26
N LEU A 32 3.93 9.59 10.49
CA LEU A 32 4.39 10.87 11.06
C LEU A 32 5.91 10.99 11.12
N THR A 33 6.63 9.87 11.34
CA THR A 33 8.10 9.90 11.31
C THR A 33 8.69 10.13 9.92
N LEU A 34 7.87 10.05 8.86
CA LEU A 34 8.33 10.21 7.49
C LEU A 34 8.47 11.68 7.07
N GLU A 35 7.90 12.65 7.79
CA GLU A 35 7.89 14.09 7.44
C GLU A 35 9.28 14.68 7.12
N ASN A 36 10.37 14.09 7.62
CA ASN A 36 11.75 14.55 7.39
C ASN A 36 12.61 13.47 6.69
N THR A 37 11.97 12.55 5.97
CA THR A 37 12.66 11.48 5.25
C THR A 37 12.99 11.95 3.84
N HIS A 38 14.28 11.97 3.50
CA HIS A 38 14.78 12.38 2.18
C HIS A 38 15.45 11.21 1.45
N GLN A 39 15.56 11.34 0.12
CA GLN A 39 16.31 10.40 -0.74
C GLN A 39 15.97 8.91 -0.49
N SER A 40 14.68 8.60 -0.39
CA SER A 40 14.19 7.28 -0.01
C SER A 40 13.03 6.84 -0.90
N VAL A 41 12.89 5.53 -1.08
CA VAL A 41 11.69 4.90 -1.68
C VAL A 41 10.90 4.24 -0.55
N ILE A 42 9.63 4.59 -0.45
CA ILE A 42 8.75 4.12 0.64
C ILE A 42 7.62 3.30 0.03
N ALA A 43 7.64 1.98 0.29
CA ALA A 43 6.49 1.13 0.01
C ALA A 43 5.49 1.25 1.17
N THR A 44 4.31 1.79 0.89
CA THR A 44 3.27 1.97 1.91
C THR A 44 2.40 0.72 2.05
N GLY A 45 1.74 0.59 3.20
CA GLY A 45 0.70 -0.42 3.38
C GLY A 45 -0.56 -0.03 2.62
N GLY A 46 -1.30 -1.01 2.08
CA GLY A 46 -2.56 -0.70 1.37
C GLY A 46 -3.62 -0.03 2.26
N GLY A 47 -3.47 -0.06 3.59
CA GLY A 47 -4.36 0.62 4.53
C GLY A 47 -3.93 2.04 4.91
N THR A 48 -2.76 2.51 4.49
CA THR A 48 -2.20 3.79 4.96
C THR A 48 -3.07 4.99 4.56
N PHE A 49 -3.78 4.89 3.42
CA PHE A 49 -4.60 5.96 2.84
C PHE A 49 -5.99 6.13 3.48
N HIS A 50 -6.36 5.32 4.48
CA HIS A 50 -7.64 5.51 5.20
C HIS A 50 -7.63 6.75 6.10
N VAL A 51 -6.46 7.26 6.46
CA VAL A 51 -6.30 8.43 7.33
C VAL A 51 -5.80 9.60 6.48
N GLN A 52 -6.63 10.62 6.30
CA GLN A 52 -6.31 11.78 5.44
C GLN A 52 -4.99 12.47 5.84
N LYS A 53 -4.69 12.54 7.14
CA LYS A 53 -3.42 13.12 7.63
C LYS A 53 -2.20 12.36 7.10
N ASN A 54 -2.26 11.03 7.03
CA ASN A 54 -1.17 10.22 6.49
C ASN A 54 -0.96 10.53 5.01
N VAL A 55 -2.05 10.67 4.26
CA VAL A 55 -2.01 11.00 2.84
C VAL A 55 -1.33 12.35 2.62
N GLN A 56 -1.70 13.37 3.40
CA GLN A 56 -1.11 14.70 3.30
C GLN A 56 0.40 14.66 3.56
N ILE A 57 0.85 13.99 4.62
CA ILE A 57 2.28 13.85 4.94
C ILE A 57 3.04 13.19 3.78
N LEU A 58 2.47 12.14 3.20
CA LEU A 58 3.10 11.43 2.08
C LEU A 58 3.14 12.28 0.80
N GLN A 59 2.11 13.09 0.55
CA GLN A 59 2.06 14.02 -0.59
C GLN A 59 3.07 15.16 -0.42
N ASP A 60 3.17 15.74 0.79
CA ASP A 60 4.07 16.86 1.08
C ASP A 60 5.54 16.41 1.07
N ASN A 61 5.82 15.16 1.43
CA ASN A 61 7.18 14.64 1.52
C ASN A 61 7.74 14.06 0.20
N GLY A 62 6.93 13.91 -0.85
CA GLY A 62 7.43 13.43 -2.14
C GLY A 62 6.39 13.07 -3.19
N ILE A 63 6.80 12.26 -4.18
CA ILE A 63 5.94 11.86 -5.28
C ILE A 63 5.25 10.54 -4.94
N LEU A 64 3.92 10.57 -4.81
CA LEU A 64 3.10 9.38 -4.66
C LEU A 64 2.80 8.72 -6.00
N PHE A 65 3.26 7.47 -6.14
CA PHE A 65 2.95 6.62 -7.28
C PHE A 65 1.89 5.58 -6.91
N TYR A 66 0.84 5.50 -7.72
CA TYR A 66 -0.12 4.41 -7.65
C TYR A 66 0.19 3.36 -8.72
N LEU A 67 0.62 2.18 -8.29
CA LEU A 67 0.80 1.02 -9.15
C LEU A 67 -0.55 0.32 -9.36
N MET A 68 -1.27 0.74 -10.39
CA MET A 68 -2.62 0.28 -10.68
C MET A 68 -2.62 -1.11 -11.31
N LEU A 69 -3.37 -2.01 -10.69
CA LEU A 69 -3.70 -3.35 -11.21
C LEU A 69 -5.22 -3.49 -11.24
N SER A 70 -5.73 -4.38 -12.09
CA SER A 70 -7.13 -4.79 -11.96
C SER A 70 -7.34 -5.49 -10.61
N PRO A 71 -8.53 -5.37 -9.99
CA PRO A 71 -8.82 -6.07 -8.74
C PRO A 71 -8.61 -7.58 -8.84
N GLU A 72 -8.94 -8.17 -10.00
CA GLU A 72 -8.74 -9.58 -10.30
C GLU A 72 -7.26 -9.97 -10.27
N GLU A 73 -6.37 -9.19 -10.91
CA GLU A 73 -4.95 -9.48 -10.92
C GLU A 73 -4.32 -9.26 -9.54
N ALA A 74 -4.73 -8.20 -8.84
CA ALA A 74 -4.30 -7.93 -7.48
C ALA A 74 -4.70 -9.08 -6.53
N TRP A 75 -5.90 -9.64 -6.69
CA TRP A 75 -6.34 -10.83 -5.96
C TRP A 75 -5.48 -12.05 -6.29
N LYS A 76 -5.26 -12.36 -7.57
CA LYS A 76 -4.41 -13.48 -8.01
C LYS A 76 -3.02 -13.41 -7.38
N ARG A 77 -2.38 -12.23 -7.40
CA ARG A 77 -1.06 -12.01 -6.78
C ARG A 77 -1.09 -12.14 -5.25
N THR A 78 -2.17 -11.70 -4.62
CA THR A 78 -2.34 -11.76 -3.15
C THR A 78 -2.55 -13.20 -2.68
N ALA A 79 -3.48 -13.92 -3.31
CA ALA A 79 -3.87 -15.27 -2.92
C ALA A 79 -2.73 -16.29 -3.04
N VAL A 80 -1.81 -16.11 -3.99
CA VAL A 80 -0.59 -16.95 -4.13
C VAL A 80 0.30 -16.90 -2.89
N LYS A 81 0.31 -15.79 -2.15
CA LYS A 81 1.09 -15.62 -0.92
C LYS A 81 0.35 -16.05 0.35
N GLY A 82 -0.88 -16.55 0.20
CA GLY A 82 -1.79 -16.88 1.29
C GLY A 82 -2.86 -15.80 1.51
N ILE A 83 -3.88 -16.13 2.30
CA ILE A 83 -4.98 -15.23 2.63
C ILE A 83 -4.50 -14.22 3.69
N PRO A 84 -4.45 -12.90 3.40
CA PRO A 84 -4.08 -11.91 4.40
C PRO A 84 -5.01 -11.94 5.61
N ALA A 85 -4.48 -11.82 6.84
CA ALA A 85 -5.33 -11.91 8.03
C ALA A 85 -6.35 -10.78 8.21
N PHE A 86 -6.24 -9.69 7.45
CA PHE A 86 -7.26 -8.63 7.46
C PHE A 86 -8.50 -8.99 6.63
N LEU A 87 -8.48 -10.09 5.88
CA LEU A 87 -9.64 -10.58 5.13
C LEU A 87 -10.50 -11.52 5.98
N GLU A 88 -11.81 -11.47 5.74
CA GLU A 88 -12.76 -12.45 6.28
C GLU A 88 -12.44 -13.84 5.71
N LYS A 89 -12.08 -14.79 6.58
CA LYS A 89 -11.60 -16.11 6.14
C LYS A 89 -12.66 -16.97 5.49
N SER A 90 -13.93 -16.73 5.83
CA SER A 90 -15.07 -17.48 5.29
C SER A 90 -15.30 -17.17 3.80
N TYR A 91 -14.98 -15.95 3.38
CA TYR A 91 -15.29 -15.39 2.06
C TYR A 91 -14.16 -14.43 1.61
N PRO A 92 -12.92 -14.92 1.50
CA PRO A 92 -11.75 -14.04 1.41
C PRO A 92 -11.69 -13.27 0.10
N GLU A 93 -12.14 -13.88 -1.00
CA GLU A 93 -12.23 -13.22 -2.30
C GLU A 93 -13.27 -12.10 -2.27
N GLN A 94 -14.50 -12.36 -1.79
CA GLN A 94 -15.52 -11.32 -1.66
C GLN A 94 -15.06 -10.17 -0.74
N ALA A 95 -14.41 -10.51 0.38
CA ALA A 95 -13.85 -9.52 1.30
C ALA A 95 -12.74 -8.68 0.64
N PHE A 96 -11.90 -9.30 -0.21
CA PHE A 96 -10.88 -8.58 -0.97
C PHE A 96 -11.52 -7.55 -1.91
N TYR A 97 -12.51 -7.95 -2.72
CA TYR A 97 -13.18 -7.04 -3.65
C TYR A 97 -13.89 -5.90 -2.92
N ALA A 98 -14.58 -6.17 -1.81
CA ALA A 98 -15.24 -5.14 -1.01
C ALA A 98 -14.23 -4.12 -0.42
N ILE A 99 -13.02 -4.57 -0.08
CA ILE A 99 -11.94 -3.68 0.35
C ILE A 99 -11.37 -2.90 -0.83
N ALA A 100 -11.14 -3.56 -1.97
CA ALA A 100 -10.61 -2.95 -3.17
C ALA A 100 -11.53 -1.81 -3.66
N GLU A 101 -12.84 -2.05 -3.74
CA GLU A 101 -13.84 -1.06 -4.13
C GLU A 101 -13.74 0.25 -3.34
N LYS A 102 -13.48 0.15 -2.02
CA LYS A 102 -13.30 1.32 -1.14
C LYS A 102 -11.95 2.01 -1.32
N ARG A 103 -10.90 1.25 -1.64
CA ARG A 103 -9.52 1.76 -1.64
C ARG A 103 -9.06 2.32 -2.97
N LEU A 104 -9.52 1.76 -4.10
CA LEU A 104 -9.08 2.18 -5.43
C LEU A 104 -9.36 3.67 -5.70
N PRO A 105 -10.55 4.23 -5.36
CA PRO A 105 -10.79 5.67 -5.53
C PRO A 105 -9.85 6.52 -4.68
N LEU A 106 -9.51 6.06 -3.47
CA LEU A 106 -8.57 6.77 -2.59
C LEU A 106 -7.16 6.79 -3.16
N TYR A 107 -6.69 5.66 -3.71
CA TYR A 107 -5.37 5.60 -4.35
C TYR A 107 -5.28 6.54 -5.54
N ALA A 108 -6.29 6.51 -6.43
CA ALA A 108 -6.33 7.37 -7.60
C ALA A 108 -6.38 8.86 -7.21
N ALA A 109 -7.22 9.24 -6.24
CA ALA A 109 -7.36 10.63 -5.80
C ALA A 109 -6.12 11.16 -5.05
N SER A 110 -5.34 10.27 -4.42
CA SER A 110 -4.20 10.65 -3.59
C SER A 110 -2.86 10.66 -4.35
N SER A 111 -2.77 9.93 -5.47
CA SER A 111 -1.51 9.77 -6.21
C SER A 111 -1.20 10.95 -7.13
N HIS A 112 0.07 11.31 -7.24
CA HIS A 112 0.55 12.27 -8.24
C HIS A 112 0.71 11.62 -9.62
N VAL A 113 1.08 10.34 -9.65
CA VAL A 113 1.27 9.57 -10.90
C VAL A 113 0.61 8.20 -10.74
N THR A 114 -0.17 7.80 -11.72
CA THR A 114 -0.71 6.43 -11.82
C THR A 114 0.02 5.66 -12.91
N ILE A 115 0.59 4.51 -12.55
CA ILE A 115 1.25 3.60 -13.49
C ILE A 115 0.37 2.37 -13.64
N LYS A 116 -0.07 2.08 -14.86
CA LYS A 116 -0.82 0.85 -15.17
C LYS A 116 0.14 -0.32 -15.18
N ALA A 117 0.25 -1.02 -14.06
CA ALA A 117 1.22 -2.08 -13.83
C ALA A 117 0.79 -3.46 -14.37
N HIS A 118 -0.30 -3.51 -15.15
CA HIS A 118 -0.83 -4.74 -15.72
C HIS A 118 0.19 -5.37 -16.68
N CYS A 119 0.51 -6.65 -16.48
CA CYS A 119 1.46 -7.41 -17.30
C CYS A 119 2.88 -6.81 -17.42
N LEU A 120 3.21 -5.79 -16.62
CA LEU A 120 4.55 -5.20 -16.60
C LEU A 120 5.50 -6.00 -15.71
N THR A 121 6.73 -6.13 -16.18
CA THR A 121 7.89 -6.58 -15.40
C THR A 121 8.30 -5.54 -14.36
N VAL A 122 9.14 -5.95 -13.40
CA VAL A 122 9.67 -5.02 -12.38
C VAL A 122 10.52 -3.94 -13.04
N GLU A 123 11.27 -4.31 -14.08
CA GLU A 123 12.12 -3.43 -14.86
C GLU A 123 11.30 -2.36 -15.59
N GLU A 124 10.20 -2.75 -16.24
CA GLU A 124 9.29 -1.82 -16.93
C GLU A 124 8.60 -0.86 -15.94
N ILE A 125 8.12 -1.37 -14.81
CA ILE A 125 7.54 -0.52 -13.75
C ILE A 125 8.59 0.46 -13.21
N THR A 126 9.81 0.00 -12.98
CA THR A 126 10.90 0.84 -12.48
C THR A 126 11.25 1.93 -13.49
N ALA A 127 11.34 1.60 -14.78
CA ALA A 127 11.55 2.58 -15.83
C ALA A 127 10.42 3.62 -15.89
N ALA A 128 9.16 3.18 -15.77
CA ALA A 128 7.99 4.07 -15.71
C ALA A 128 8.07 5.04 -14.52
N ILE A 129 8.47 4.55 -13.35
CA ILE A 129 8.67 5.37 -12.15
C ILE A 129 9.75 6.42 -12.39
N LEU A 130 10.89 6.03 -12.95
CA LEU A 130 12.02 6.94 -13.19
C LEU A 130 11.70 8.02 -14.23
N ASN A 131 10.87 7.69 -15.24
CA ASN A 131 10.48 8.61 -16.30
C ASN A 131 9.18 9.37 -16.01
N HIS A 132 8.44 8.98 -14.96
CA HIS A 132 7.14 9.53 -14.56
C HIS A 132 6.08 9.58 -15.68
N GLU A 133 6.09 8.60 -16.60
CA GLU A 133 5.09 8.48 -17.67
C GLU A 133 3.95 7.52 -17.30
N GLU A 134 2.74 7.78 -17.83
CA GLU A 134 1.69 6.77 -17.88
C GLU A 134 2.02 5.72 -18.95
N ILE A 135 2.48 4.53 -18.56
CA ILE A 135 2.59 3.43 -19.53
C ILE A 135 1.17 2.98 -19.91
N LYS A 136 0.80 3.25 -21.16
CA LYS A 136 -0.41 2.71 -21.79
C LYS A 136 0.00 1.53 -22.65
N HIS A 137 -0.34 0.32 -22.22
CA HIS A 137 -0.43 -0.81 -23.14
C HIS A 137 -1.88 -0.93 -23.61
N GLY A 138 -2.04 -0.89 -24.93
CA GLY A 138 -3.30 -1.12 -25.64
C GLY A 138 -3.61 -2.59 -25.77
#